data_AF-A0A4Q0PCE5-F1
#
_entry.id   AF-A0A4Q0PCE5-F1
#
_cell.length_a   1.000
_cell.length_b   1.000
_cell.length_c   1.000
_cell.angle_alpha   90.00
_cell.angle_beta   90.00
_cell.angle_gamma   90.00
#
_symmetry.space_group_name_H-M   'P 1'
#
loop_
_entity.id
_entity.type
_entity.pdbx_description
1 polymer ?
#
loop_
_entity_poly.entity_id
_entity_poly.type
_entity_poly.pdbx_seq_one_letter_code
_entity_poly.pdbx_strand_id
1 'polypeptide(L)'
;MIRLKQFSLLYTLLLIVVFTACSTDDNNTNYKVSYTLQDLEVIHNGDSKGWNLEAHYNNYNSKSLNSDNACFIDEKYTFLEDGAVDVLSGDINCFADDTQTENTIVTYIFNEDNGSVYIRYAKNAELDEVTKSIFFSLQLVELEENLMIFAAGDRDNYGKALVFRR
;
A
#
# COMPACT_ATOMS: atom_id res chain seq x y z
N MET A 1 -80.03 12.05 20.53
CA MET A 1 -79.59 13.34 19.94
C MET A 1 -78.10 13.23 19.69
N ILE A 2 -77.71 13.12 18.42
CA ILE A 2 -76.34 12.95 17.95
C ILE A 2 -75.68 14.32 17.83
N ARG A 3 -74.45 14.48 18.32
CA ARG A 3 -73.47 15.42 17.75
C ARG A 3 -72.10 14.75 17.70
N LEU A 4 -71.69 14.43 16.47
CA LEU A 4 -70.33 14.13 16.05
C LEU A 4 -69.59 15.43 15.68
N LYS A 5 -68.25 15.31 15.56
CA LYS A 5 -67.22 16.22 14.98
C LYS A 5 -66.37 16.92 16.04
N GLN A 6 -65.03 16.95 16.00
CA GLN A 6 -64.01 16.72 14.95
C GLN A 6 -62.66 16.44 15.66
N PHE A 7 -61.91 15.40 15.27
CA PHE A 7 -60.68 15.45 14.44
C PHE A 7 -59.53 16.35 14.95
N SER A 8 -58.46 15.71 15.46
CA SER A 8 -57.05 16.16 15.38
C SER A 8 -56.17 14.93 15.68
N LEU A 9 -55.79 14.15 14.66
CA LEU A 9 -54.49 14.17 13.98
C LEU A 9 -53.25 14.07 14.90
N LEU A 10 -52.52 12.95 14.73
CA LEU A 10 -51.06 12.78 14.73
C LEU A 10 -50.24 13.11 16.02
N TYR A 11 -49.54 12.13 16.60
CA TYR A 11 -48.18 11.75 16.16
C TYR A 11 -47.63 10.57 16.99
N THR A 12 -47.16 9.58 16.24
CA THR A 12 -46.21 8.50 16.51
C THR A 12 -44.99 8.91 17.36
N LEU A 13 -44.57 8.06 18.31
CA LEU A 13 -43.19 7.54 18.32
C LEU A 13 -43.06 6.28 19.18
N LEU A 14 -42.95 5.15 18.48
CA LEU A 14 -42.60 3.84 18.99
C LEU A 14 -41.07 3.74 19.02
N LEU A 15 -40.43 3.84 20.19
CA LEU A 15 -39.00 3.58 20.37
C LEU A 15 -38.82 2.13 20.82
N ILE A 16 -38.87 1.20 19.86
CA ILE A 16 -38.30 -0.14 20.06
C ILE A 16 -36.80 0.01 19.84
N VAL A 17 -36.06 0.09 20.94
CA VAL A 17 -34.60 0.00 20.94
C VAL A 17 -34.27 -1.46 20.65
N VAL A 18 -34.08 -1.79 19.37
CA VAL A 18 -33.40 -3.03 18.99
C VAL A 18 -31.92 -2.79 19.26
N PHE A 19 -31.43 -3.29 20.40
CA PHE A 19 -30.00 -3.49 20.58
C PHE A 19 -29.58 -4.59 19.61
N THR A 20 -29.29 -4.23 18.37
CA THR A 20 -28.40 -5.01 17.54
C THR A 20 -27.03 -4.88 18.16
N ALA A 21 -26.66 -5.86 18.99
CA ALA A 21 -25.26 -6.12 19.25
C ALA A 21 -24.63 -6.53 17.91
N CYS A 22 -24.17 -5.55 17.14
CA CYS A 22 -23.14 -5.79 16.15
C CYS A 22 -21.92 -6.24 16.95
N SER A 23 -21.65 -7.54 16.96
CA SER A 23 -20.30 -8.01 17.18
C SER A 23 -19.46 -7.42 16.07
N THR A 24 -18.70 -6.37 16.37
CA THR A 24 -17.57 -5.97 15.54
C THR A 24 -16.52 -7.06 15.66
N ASP A 25 -16.73 -8.18 14.96
CA ASP A 25 -15.62 -8.96 14.43
C ASP A 25 -15.13 -8.19 13.20
N ASP A 26 -14.42 -7.09 13.46
CA ASP A 26 -13.62 -6.37 12.47
C ASP A 26 -12.39 -7.21 12.15
N ASN A 27 -12.61 -8.37 11.54
CA ASN A 27 -11.56 -9.14 10.88
C ASN A 27 -11.51 -8.80 9.38
N ASN A 28 -11.87 -7.57 9.04
CA ASN A 28 -11.84 -7.04 7.68
C ASN A 28 -10.44 -6.54 7.34
N THR A 29 -9.47 -7.45 7.34
CA THR A 29 -8.15 -7.15 6.81
C THR A 29 -8.13 -7.55 5.34
N ASN A 30 -7.97 -6.60 4.42
CA ASN A 30 -7.95 -6.82 2.96
C ASN A 30 -6.70 -7.57 2.44
N TYR A 31 -6.03 -8.33 3.33
CA TYR A 31 -4.89 -9.16 2.95
C TYR A 31 -5.31 -10.23 1.96
N LYS A 32 -4.66 -10.23 0.78
CA LYS A 32 -4.86 -11.25 -0.25
C LYS A 32 -3.64 -12.18 -0.28
N VAL A 33 -3.91 -13.47 -0.41
CA VAL A 33 -2.88 -14.51 -0.50
C VAL A 33 -2.48 -14.79 -1.96
N SER A 34 -3.32 -14.36 -2.91
CA SER A 34 -3.11 -14.52 -4.35
C SER A 34 -3.84 -13.42 -5.13
N TYR A 35 -3.26 -13.02 -6.26
CA TYR A 35 -3.77 -12.03 -7.20
C TYR A 35 -3.96 -12.65 -8.59
N THR A 36 -4.79 -12.01 -9.40
CA THR A 36 -5.02 -12.31 -10.81
C THR A 36 -4.47 -11.18 -11.69
N LEU A 37 -4.31 -11.40 -13.00
CA LEU A 37 -3.95 -10.34 -13.95
C LEU A 37 -4.91 -9.14 -13.87
N GLN A 38 -6.21 -9.41 -13.69
CA GLN A 38 -7.23 -8.35 -13.53
C GLN A 38 -7.01 -7.51 -12.27
N ASP A 39 -6.53 -8.12 -11.18
CA ASP A 39 -6.19 -7.36 -9.97
C ASP A 39 -4.99 -6.43 -10.21
N LEU A 40 -4.04 -6.82 -11.08
CA LEU A 40 -2.85 -6.00 -11.37
C LEU A 40 -3.18 -4.72 -12.13
N GLU A 41 -4.33 -4.62 -12.79
CA GLU A 41 -4.78 -3.35 -13.37
C GLU A 41 -4.88 -2.24 -12.31
N VAL A 42 -5.06 -2.57 -11.03
CA VAL A 42 -4.99 -1.58 -9.95
C VAL A 42 -3.59 -0.96 -9.83
N ILE A 43 -2.53 -1.73 -10.11
CA ILE A 43 -1.12 -1.33 -10.01
C ILE A 43 -0.73 -0.40 -11.16
N HIS A 44 -1.10 -0.71 -12.40
CA HIS A 44 -0.60 -0.02 -13.62
C HIS A 44 -1.70 0.58 -14.51
N ASN A 45 -2.99 0.38 -14.19
CA ASN A 45 -4.14 0.91 -14.94
C ASN A 45 -4.14 0.59 -16.46
N GLY A 46 -3.64 -0.59 -16.83
CA GLY A 46 -3.59 -1.07 -18.21
C GLY A 46 -2.49 -0.45 -19.10
N ASP A 47 -1.65 0.44 -18.57
CA ASP A 47 -0.48 0.97 -19.28
C ASP A 47 0.57 1.43 -18.26
N SER A 48 0.29 2.56 -17.60
CA SER A 48 1.10 3.10 -16.51
C SER A 48 0.27 3.76 -15.42
N LYS A 49 0.73 3.68 -14.17
CA LYS A 49 0.09 4.37 -13.04
C LYS A 49 1.12 4.83 -12.01
N GLY A 50 0.98 6.08 -11.58
CA GLY A 50 1.82 6.68 -10.54
C GLY A 50 1.37 6.30 -9.13
N TRP A 51 2.35 6.04 -8.26
CA TRP A 51 2.20 5.77 -6.84
C TRP A 51 3.20 6.60 -6.03
N ASN A 52 2.77 7.13 -4.89
CA ASN A 52 3.67 7.77 -3.93
C ASN A 52 4.02 6.75 -2.85
N LEU A 53 5.31 6.56 -2.58
CA LEU A 53 5.71 5.81 -1.39
C LEU A 53 5.48 6.70 -0.16
N GLU A 54 4.62 6.25 0.74
CA GLU A 54 4.33 6.94 1.99
C GLU A 54 5.34 6.57 3.08
N ALA A 55 5.78 5.29 3.09
CA ALA A 55 6.71 4.82 4.09
C ALA A 55 7.46 3.53 3.68
N HIS A 56 8.70 3.44 4.12
CA HIS A 56 9.56 2.27 4.12
C HIS A 56 9.88 1.90 5.58
N TYR A 57 9.46 0.71 6.00
CA TYR A 57 9.60 0.20 7.36
C TYR A 57 10.70 -0.85 7.45
N ASN A 58 11.48 -0.81 8.53
CA ASN A 58 12.31 -1.94 8.97
C ASN A 58 11.50 -2.97 9.76
N ASN A 59 10.47 -2.50 10.48
CA ASN A 59 9.49 -3.32 11.17
C ASN A 59 8.09 -2.67 11.04
N TYR A 60 7.24 -3.25 10.21
CA TYR A 60 5.90 -2.73 9.92
C TYR A 60 4.96 -2.87 11.11
N ASN A 61 5.11 -3.94 11.89
CA ASN A 61 4.32 -4.21 13.08
C ASN A 61 4.55 -3.18 14.18
N SER A 62 5.81 -2.89 14.50
CA SER A 62 6.18 -1.90 15.52
C SER A 62 6.21 -0.47 14.97
N LYS A 63 5.84 -0.28 13.70
CA LYS A 63 5.92 1.00 12.97
C LYS A 63 7.31 1.64 13.02
N SER A 64 8.36 0.81 13.05
CA SER A 64 9.75 1.29 12.97
C SER A 64 10.12 1.59 11.53
N LEU A 65 10.27 2.87 11.21
CA LEU A 65 10.74 3.32 9.90
C LEU A 65 12.16 2.84 9.63
N ASN A 66 12.47 2.66 8.34
CA ASN A 66 13.82 2.51 7.86
C ASN A 66 14.60 3.83 8.06
N SER A 67 15.90 3.76 8.35
CA SER A 67 16.74 4.95 8.55
C SER A 67 16.74 5.88 7.34
N ASP A 68 16.59 5.30 6.16
CA ASP A 68 16.69 5.97 4.88
C ASP A 68 15.28 6.30 4.35
N ASN A 69 14.22 6.10 5.16
CA ASN A 69 12.83 6.33 4.75
C ASN A 69 12.63 7.68 4.03
N ALA A 70 13.27 8.74 4.52
CA ALA A 70 13.18 10.06 3.92
C ALA A 70 13.60 10.11 2.45
N CYS A 71 14.65 9.37 2.04
CA CYS A 71 15.06 9.34 0.64
C CYS A 71 14.07 8.55 -0.24
N PHE A 72 13.54 7.43 0.27
CA PHE A 72 12.63 6.58 -0.50
C PHE A 72 11.28 7.26 -0.75
N ILE A 73 10.75 8.00 0.22
CA ILE A 73 9.45 8.70 0.08
C ILE A 73 9.52 9.95 -0.82
N ASP A 74 10.73 10.45 -1.06
CA ASP A 74 10.99 11.60 -1.92
C ASP A 74 10.96 11.24 -3.41
N GLU A 75 11.19 9.96 -3.73
CA GLU A 75 11.10 9.43 -5.09
C GLU A 75 9.67 9.37 -5.62
N LYS A 76 9.54 9.36 -6.96
CA LYS A 76 8.26 9.10 -7.65
C LYS A 76 8.31 7.79 -8.40
N TYR A 77 7.27 6.98 -8.24
CA TYR A 77 7.19 5.63 -8.79
C TYR A 77 6.06 5.57 -9.81
N THR A 78 6.38 5.14 -11.02
CA THR A 78 5.39 4.84 -12.07
C THR A 78 5.49 3.37 -12.43
N PHE A 79 4.44 2.61 -12.10
CA PHE A 79 4.37 1.18 -12.40
C PHE A 79 3.85 1.00 -13.82
N LEU A 80 4.58 0.23 -14.63
CA LEU A 80 4.27 -0.07 -16.02
C LEU A 80 3.70 -1.48 -16.14
N GLU A 81 2.81 -1.72 -17.11
CA GLU A 81 2.18 -3.04 -17.33
C GLU A 81 3.18 -4.19 -17.48
N ASP A 82 4.35 -3.93 -18.07
CA ASP A 82 5.38 -4.94 -18.35
C ASP A 82 6.20 -5.38 -17.12
N GLY A 83 5.88 -4.86 -15.94
CA GLY A 83 6.56 -5.18 -14.68
C GLY A 83 7.73 -4.24 -14.37
N ALA A 84 8.06 -3.28 -15.23
CA ALA A 84 9.01 -2.23 -14.90
C ALA A 84 8.37 -1.18 -13.97
N VAL A 85 9.20 -0.54 -13.15
CA VAL A 85 8.81 0.62 -12.36
C VAL A 85 9.80 1.74 -12.64
N ASP A 86 9.32 2.77 -13.33
CA ASP A 86 10.10 3.98 -13.55
C ASP A 86 10.19 4.75 -12.22
N VAL A 87 11.41 4.93 -11.75
CA VAL A 87 11.70 5.69 -10.53
C VAL A 87 12.37 7.00 -10.90
N LEU A 88 11.69 8.10 -10.61
CA LEU A 88 12.29 9.42 -10.65
C LEU A 88 12.93 9.71 -9.29
N SER A 89 14.25 9.87 -9.28
CA SER A 89 15.01 10.22 -8.08
C SER A 89 14.49 11.53 -7.48
N GLY A 90 14.39 11.57 -6.15
CA GLY A 90 14.15 12.78 -5.39
C GLY A 90 15.42 13.62 -5.18
N ASP A 91 15.29 14.65 -4.36
CA ASP A 91 16.37 15.53 -3.90
C ASP A 91 17.18 14.91 -2.74
N ILE A 92 16.61 13.96 -1.99
CA ILE A 92 17.24 13.34 -0.82
C ILE A 92 17.99 12.07 -1.22
N ASN A 93 19.31 12.04 -1.02
CA ASN A 93 20.17 10.88 -1.24
C ASN A 93 20.02 9.83 -0.12
N CYS A 94 19.90 8.55 -0.48
CA CYS A 94 19.81 7.41 0.43
C CYS A 94 21.15 7.02 1.06
N PHE A 95 22.28 7.39 0.46
CA PHE A 95 23.62 7.03 0.91
C PHE A 95 24.38 8.19 1.56
N ALA A 96 23.69 9.04 2.34
CA ALA A 96 24.21 10.07 3.26
C ALA A 96 25.18 11.13 2.69
N ASP A 97 25.63 10.99 1.46
CA ASP A 97 26.58 11.86 0.77
C ASP A 97 25.91 12.34 -0.52
N ASP A 98 25.68 13.65 -0.58
CA ASP A 98 24.97 14.33 -1.66
C ASP A 98 25.74 14.34 -2.98
N THR A 99 27.01 13.94 -2.97
CA THR A 99 27.86 13.87 -4.17
C THR A 99 27.72 12.56 -4.95
N GLN A 100 27.11 11.52 -4.36
CA GLN A 100 26.96 10.22 -5.01
C GLN A 100 25.81 10.23 -6.01
N THR A 101 26.08 9.77 -7.24
CA THR A 101 25.00 9.51 -8.22
C THR A 101 24.34 8.18 -7.88
N GLU A 102 23.05 8.23 -7.57
CA GLU A 102 22.25 7.03 -7.31
C GLU A 102 21.64 6.49 -8.60
N ASN A 103 21.68 5.17 -8.75
CA ASN A 103 20.95 4.46 -9.78
C ASN A 103 19.96 3.50 -9.13
N THR A 104 18.67 3.73 -9.37
CA THR A 104 17.57 2.94 -8.83
C THR A 104 16.93 2.12 -9.95
N ILE A 105 16.83 0.81 -9.75
CA ILE A 105 16.14 -0.13 -10.62
C ILE A 105 15.09 -0.85 -9.79
N VAL A 106 13.83 -0.74 -10.21
CA VAL A 106 12.70 -1.38 -9.54
C VAL A 106 11.87 -2.14 -10.57
N THR A 107 11.49 -3.36 -10.22
CA THR A 107 10.56 -4.17 -11.00
C THR A 107 9.54 -4.82 -10.08
N TYR A 108 8.37 -5.15 -10.61
CA TYR A 108 7.45 -6.08 -9.97
C TYR A 108 7.21 -7.29 -10.87
N ILE A 109 7.01 -8.44 -10.26
CA ILE A 109 6.88 -9.72 -10.96
C ILE A 109 5.64 -10.42 -10.44
N PHE A 110 4.76 -10.80 -11.34
CA PHE A 110 3.62 -11.66 -11.07
C PHE A 110 3.96 -13.11 -11.39
N ASN A 111 3.71 -14.00 -10.44
CA ASN A 111 3.79 -15.44 -10.63
C ASN A 111 2.37 -16.00 -10.81
N GLU A 112 2.03 -16.34 -12.05
CA GLU A 112 0.70 -16.87 -12.41
C GLU A 112 0.37 -18.19 -11.71
N ASP A 113 1.37 -19.03 -11.42
CA ASP A 113 1.15 -20.37 -10.86
C ASP A 113 0.52 -20.32 -9.46
N ASN A 114 0.85 -19.30 -8.68
CA ASN A 114 0.40 -19.15 -7.30
C ASN A 114 -0.24 -17.78 -6.99
N GLY A 115 -0.34 -16.92 -7.99
CA GLY A 115 -0.89 -15.57 -7.88
C GLY A 115 -0.05 -14.61 -7.03
N SER A 116 1.21 -14.92 -6.72
CA SER A 116 2.04 -14.03 -5.89
C SER A 116 2.64 -12.90 -6.72
N VAL A 117 2.68 -11.69 -6.16
CA VAL A 117 3.33 -10.54 -6.76
C VAL A 117 4.49 -10.13 -5.86
N TYR A 118 5.65 -9.86 -6.44
CA TYR A 118 6.82 -9.39 -5.70
C TYR A 118 7.37 -8.12 -6.32
N ILE A 119 7.70 -7.12 -5.49
CA ILE A 119 8.56 -6.02 -5.90
C ILE A 119 10.01 -6.41 -5.66
N ARG A 120 10.91 -6.03 -6.57
CA ARG A 120 12.35 -6.17 -6.47
C ARG A 120 12.95 -4.79 -6.58
N TYR A 121 13.79 -4.44 -5.61
CA TYR A 121 14.38 -3.13 -5.51
C TYR A 121 15.89 -3.28 -5.49
N ALA A 122 16.55 -2.53 -6.36
CA ALA A 122 17.99 -2.45 -6.47
C ALA A 122 18.39 -0.97 -6.57
N LYS A 123 19.09 -0.45 -5.57
CA LYS A 123 19.63 0.91 -5.62
C LYS A 123 21.11 0.88 -5.34
N ASN A 124 21.88 1.53 -6.19
CA ASN A 124 23.33 1.58 -6.11
C ASN A 124 23.78 3.03 -6.08
N ALA A 125 24.88 3.28 -5.40
CA ALA A 125 25.58 4.54 -5.45
C ALA A 125 27.08 4.28 -5.58
N GLU A 126 27.73 5.09 -6.41
CA GLU A 126 29.18 5.07 -6.58
C GLU A 126 29.79 6.25 -5.84
N LEU A 127 30.75 5.96 -4.97
CA LEU A 127 31.61 6.95 -4.31
C LEU A 127 33.06 6.55 -4.53
N ASP A 128 33.78 7.28 -5.38
CA ASP A 128 35.14 6.98 -5.79
C ASP A 128 35.30 5.52 -6.28
N GLU A 129 36.07 4.69 -5.55
CA GLU A 129 36.31 3.27 -5.85
C GLU A 129 35.37 2.31 -5.10
N VAL A 130 34.35 2.83 -4.40
CA VAL A 130 33.43 2.03 -3.58
C VAL A 130 32.00 2.14 -4.09
N THR A 131 31.40 0.98 -4.38
CA THR A 131 29.96 0.87 -4.66
C THR A 131 29.20 0.50 -3.39
N LYS A 132 28.19 1.29 -3.03
CA LYS A 132 27.20 0.94 -2.01
C LYS A 132 25.93 0.47 -2.69
N SER A 133 25.29 -0.54 -2.12
CA SER A 133 24.09 -1.13 -2.73
C SER A 133 23.04 -1.51 -1.69
N ILE A 134 21.78 -1.29 -2.05
CA ILE A 134 20.59 -1.75 -1.36
C ILE A 134 19.85 -2.70 -2.29
N PHE A 135 19.63 -3.94 -1.84
CA PHE A 135 18.83 -4.93 -2.55
C PHE A 135 17.81 -5.56 -1.62
N PHE A 136 16.56 -5.64 -2.07
CA PHE A 136 15.54 -6.42 -1.37
C PHE A 136 14.41 -6.82 -2.31
N SER A 137 13.63 -7.81 -1.88
CA SER A 137 12.37 -8.18 -2.51
C SER A 137 11.31 -8.37 -1.45
N LEU A 138 10.09 -7.93 -1.74
CA LEU A 138 8.94 -7.95 -0.83
C LEU A 138 7.71 -8.46 -1.59
N GLN A 139 6.86 -9.22 -0.92
CA GLN A 139 5.63 -9.75 -1.51
C GLN A 139 4.51 -8.72 -1.37
N LEU A 140 3.67 -8.56 -2.38
CA LEU A 140 2.43 -7.80 -2.27
C LEU A 140 1.50 -8.54 -1.30
N VAL A 141 1.10 -7.87 -0.23
CA VAL A 141 0.22 -8.45 0.80
C VAL A 141 -1.15 -7.77 0.83
N GLU A 142 -1.23 -6.54 0.34
CA GLU A 142 -2.47 -5.76 0.28
C GLU A 142 -2.50 -4.90 -0.98
N LEU A 143 -3.63 -4.92 -1.68
CA LEU A 143 -3.87 -4.12 -2.89
C LEU A 143 -5.31 -3.64 -2.92
N GLU A 144 -5.47 -2.32 -2.89
CA GLU A 144 -6.71 -1.58 -3.03
C GLU A 144 -6.49 -0.40 -3.97
N GLU A 145 -7.57 0.31 -4.35
CA GLU A 145 -7.49 1.41 -5.32
C GLU A 145 -6.48 2.51 -4.94
N ASN A 146 -6.30 2.77 -3.64
CA ASN A 146 -5.42 3.84 -3.13
C ASN A 146 -4.36 3.33 -2.14
N LEU A 147 -4.19 2.01 -2.01
CA LEU A 147 -3.25 1.41 -1.07
C LEU A 147 -2.60 0.18 -1.68
N MET A 148 -1.27 0.15 -1.64
CA MET A 148 -0.49 -0.99 -2.09
C MET A 148 0.63 -1.25 -1.09
N ILE A 149 0.65 -2.44 -0.48
CA ILE A 149 1.61 -2.80 0.55
C ILE A 149 2.43 -3.99 0.09
N PHE A 150 3.73 -3.79 -0.04
CA PHE A 150 4.68 -4.88 -0.21
C PHE A 150 5.38 -5.14 1.13
N ALA A 151 5.40 -6.36 1.62
CA ALA A 151 6.00 -6.71 2.90
C ALA A 151 6.74 -8.06 2.87
N ALA A 152 7.62 -8.25 3.84
CA ALA A 152 8.26 -9.53 4.15
C ALA A 152 7.90 -9.98 5.56
N GLY A 153 7.70 -11.28 5.72
CA GLY A 153 7.25 -11.89 6.97
C GLY A 153 5.91 -12.57 6.80
N ASP A 154 5.35 -13.00 7.92
CA ASP A 154 4.06 -13.67 7.96
C ASP A 154 2.93 -12.67 8.20
N ARG A 155 1.71 -13.09 7.90
CA ARG A 155 0.50 -12.33 8.26
C ARG A 155 0.55 -11.96 9.74
N ASP A 156 0.24 -10.71 10.04
CA ASP A 156 0.28 -10.13 11.38
C ASP A 156 1.69 -10.07 12.01
N ASN A 157 2.76 -10.33 11.25
CA ASN A 157 4.16 -10.22 11.66
C ASN A 157 5.08 -9.84 10.49
N TYR A 158 4.80 -8.69 9.89
CA TYR A 158 5.59 -8.13 8.82
C TYR A 158 6.79 -7.36 9.38
N GLY A 159 7.98 -7.79 8.96
CA GLY A 159 9.24 -7.10 9.20
C GLY A 159 9.36 -5.90 8.27
N LYS A 160 10.06 -6.06 7.16
CA LYS A 160 10.25 -4.97 6.18
C LYS A 160 8.96 -4.74 5.38
N ALA A 161 8.60 -3.48 5.13
CA ALA A 161 7.49 -3.14 4.26
C ALA A 161 7.67 -1.83 3.50
N LEU A 162 7.10 -1.76 2.30
CA LEU A 162 6.85 -0.55 1.52
C LEU A 162 5.34 -0.30 1.48
N VAL A 163 4.92 0.92 1.82
CA VAL A 163 3.52 1.35 1.75
C VAL A 163 3.39 2.45 0.72
N PHE A 164 2.64 2.17 -0.33
CA PHE A 164 2.32 3.11 -1.39
C PHE A 164 0.89 3.63 -1.25
N ARG A 165 0.70 4.92 -1.52
CA ARG A 165 -0.60 5.60 -1.60
C ARG A 165 -0.70 6.50 -2.82
N ARG A 166 -1.93 6.87 -3.15
CA ARG A 166 -2.27 7.83 -4.20
C ARG A 166 -2.73 9.16 -3.62
#